data_AF-A0A7C0UZB3-F1
#
_entry.id   AF-A0A7C0UZB3-F1
#
_cell.length_a   1.000
_cell.length_b   1.000
_cell.length_c   1.000
_cell.angle_alpha   90.00
_cell.angle_beta   90.00
_cell.angle_gamma   90.00
#
_symmetry.space_group_name_H-M   'P 1'
#
loop_
_entity.id
_entity.type
_entity.pdbx_description
1 polymer ?
#
loop_
_entity_poly.entity_id
_entity_poly.type
_entity_poly.pdbx_seq_one_letter_code
_entity_poly.pdbx_strand_id
1 'polypeptide(L)'
;MPTSKSKRKPLCKIWIESKGEPVLGKGGAEILKAVKAEKSITKAAEKLGMSYRYVWNYIHGVSQTVGKPVVETFKGGKHGGGGAKLTATGERLLREYERWEKYVGKVLHDTEGWEALSLKISARNRLKGTVKEVEKDAVTAKVKIEIATPVVLTALISREAVEELEIKPGDNVEAVVKATEVMVAK
;
A
#
# COMPACT_ATOMS: atom_id res chain seq x y z
N MET A 1 29.94 16.84 -3.60
CA MET A 1 30.28 15.87 -2.53
C MET A 1 29.04 15.05 -2.22
N PRO A 2 29.03 13.72 -2.35
CA PRO A 2 27.87 12.93 -1.95
C PRO A 2 27.92 12.75 -0.43
N THR A 3 26.93 13.31 0.25
CA THR A 3 26.68 13.09 1.68
C THR A 3 26.31 11.62 1.93
N SER A 4 26.96 11.04 2.94
CA SER A 4 26.72 9.70 3.46
C SER A 4 25.22 9.42 3.65
N LYS A 5 24.62 8.61 2.76
CA LYS A 5 23.25 8.11 2.92
C LYS A 5 23.23 7.18 4.13
N SER A 6 22.55 7.60 5.21
CA SER A 6 22.43 6.78 6.43
C SER A 6 21.74 5.44 6.14
N LYS A 7 22.33 4.33 6.58
CA LYS A 7 21.83 2.94 6.44
C LYS A 7 20.58 2.64 7.30
N ARG A 8 19.60 3.53 7.40
CA ARG A 8 18.40 3.33 8.21
C ARG A 8 17.28 2.77 7.35
N LYS A 9 16.65 1.67 7.79
CA LYS A 9 15.48 1.08 7.14
C LYS A 9 14.21 1.49 7.90
N PRO A 10 13.19 2.06 7.24
CA PRO A 10 11.95 2.39 7.92
C PRO A 10 11.23 1.11 8.33
N LEU A 11 10.65 1.11 9.53
CA LEU A 11 9.78 0.05 10.03
C LEU A 11 8.38 0.60 10.20
N CYS A 12 7.36 -0.21 9.92
CA CYS A 12 5.96 0.14 10.11
C CYS A 12 5.24 -1.00 10.83
N LYS A 13 4.31 -0.64 11.71
CA LYS A 13 3.33 -1.55 12.29
C LYS A 13 1.95 -1.10 11.83
N ILE A 14 1.18 -2.04 11.30
CA ILE A 14 -0.17 -1.79 10.77
C ILE A 14 -1.18 -2.43 11.71
N TRP A 15 -2.27 -1.69 11.94
CA TRP A 15 -3.41 -2.11 12.73
C TRP A 15 -4.69 -1.79 11.96
N ILE A 16 -5.65 -2.70 11.97
CA ILE A 16 -7.03 -2.43 11.56
C ILE A 16 -7.79 -1.99 12.80
N GLU A 17 -8.54 -0.90 12.67
CA GLU A 17 -9.39 -0.35 13.71
C GLU A 17 -10.88 -0.64 13.40
N SER A 18 -11.68 -0.80 14.44
CA SER A 18 -13.14 -0.79 14.37
C SER A 18 -13.68 0.04 15.54
N LYS A 19 -14.49 1.05 15.23
CA LYS A 19 -15.13 1.94 16.24
C LYS A 19 -14.13 2.61 17.20
N GLY A 20 -12.98 3.09 16.73
CA GLY A 20 -11.98 3.74 17.59
C GLY A 20 -11.03 2.77 18.29
N GLU A 21 -11.24 1.46 18.17
CA GLU A 21 -10.44 0.45 18.87
C GLU A 21 -9.63 -0.43 17.90
N PRO A 22 -8.33 -0.66 18.16
CA PRO A 22 -7.52 -1.60 17.40
C PRO A 22 -8.06 -3.02 17.50
N VAL A 23 -8.36 -3.62 16.35
CA VAL A 23 -8.90 -4.98 16.24
C VAL A 23 -7.81 -5.98 15.85
N LEU A 24 -7.09 -5.71 14.77
CA LEU A 24 -6.19 -6.70 14.17
C LEU A 24 -4.85 -6.07 13.78
N GLY A 25 -3.77 -6.57 14.39
CA GLY A 25 -2.39 -6.29 13.99
C GLY A 25 -1.71 -7.54 13.43
N LYS A 26 -0.39 -7.47 13.18
CA LYS A 26 0.39 -8.56 12.57
C LYS A 26 0.23 -9.90 13.29
N GLY A 27 0.44 -9.92 14.60
CA GLY A 27 0.33 -11.17 15.39
C GLY A 27 -1.09 -11.74 15.37
N GLY A 28 -2.11 -10.89 15.34
CA GLY A 28 -3.49 -11.33 15.20
C GLY A 28 -3.80 -11.93 13.83
N ALA A 29 -3.29 -11.31 12.77
CA ALA A 29 -3.41 -11.84 11.42
C ALA A 29 -2.71 -13.19 11.30
N GLU A 30 -1.53 -13.36 11.91
CA GLU A 30 -0.81 -14.64 11.99
C GLU A 30 -1.65 -15.71 12.72
N ILE A 31 -2.31 -15.36 13.83
CA ILE A 31 -3.26 -16.23 14.53
C ILE A 31 -4.41 -16.67 13.60
N LEU A 32 -5.11 -15.72 12.97
CA LEU A 32 -6.24 -16.05 12.09
C LEU A 32 -5.80 -16.89 10.89
N LYS A 33 -4.62 -16.61 10.34
CA LYS A 33 -4.02 -17.37 9.24
C LYS A 33 -3.66 -18.79 9.64
N ALA A 34 -3.09 -18.97 10.83
CA ALA A 34 -2.80 -20.29 11.39
C ALA A 34 -4.09 -21.09 11.64
N VAL A 35 -5.12 -20.48 12.25
CA VAL A 35 -6.43 -21.14 12.45
C VAL A 35 -7.05 -21.55 11.11
N LYS A 36 -6.98 -20.68 10.08
CA LYS A 36 -7.46 -21.00 8.73
C LYS A 36 -6.75 -22.22 8.12
N ALA A 37 -5.43 -22.29 8.28
CA ALA A 37 -4.62 -23.38 7.73
C ALA A 37 -4.80 -24.70 8.48
N GLU A 38 -4.73 -24.66 9.82
CA GLU A 38 -4.74 -25.85 10.67
C GLU A 38 -6.16 -26.37 10.96
N LYS A 39 -7.18 -25.55 10.69
CA LYS A 39 -8.59 -25.82 11.02
C LYS A 39 -8.82 -26.19 12.49
N SER A 40 -7.98 -25.65 13.38
CA SER A 40 -7.96 -25.95 14.82
C SER A 40 -7.24 -24.82 15.57
N ILE A 41 -7.81 -24.36 16.68
CA ILE A 41 -7.15 -23.36 17.55
C ILE A 41 -5.95 -23.95 18.27
N THR A 42 -6.03 -25.21 18.74
CA THR A 42 -4.92 -25.88 19.46
C THR A 42 -3.69 -26.01 18.58
N LYS A 43 -3.82 -26.65 17.40
CA LYS A 43 -2.74 -26.74 16.40
C LYS A 43 -2.20 -25.37 15.96
N ALA A 44 -3.06 -24.36 15.80
CA ALA A 44 -2.61 -23.01 15.48
C ALA A 44 -1.75 -22.40 16.60
N ALA A 45 -2.15 -22.59 17.86
CA ALA A 45 -1.39 -22.14 19.02
C ALA A 45 -0.04 -22.86 19.13
N GLU A 46 -0.01 -24.19 18.97
CA GLU A 46 1.21 -25.01 18.95
C GLU A 46 2.18 -24.55 17.85
N LYS A 47 1.68 -24.37 16.62
CA LYS A 47 2.46 -23.91 15.47
C LYS A 47 3.08 -22.53 15.68
N LEU A 48 2.38 -21.64 16.38
CA LEU A 48 2.85 -20.29 16.67
C LEU A 48 3.68 -20.21 17.97
N GLY A 49 3.87 -21.32 18.68
CA GLY A 49 4.55 -21.34 19.98
C GLY A 49 3.81 -20.55 21.06
N MET A 50 2.49 -20.41 20.94
CA MET A 50 1.63 -19.66 21.85
C MET A 50 0.78 -20.59 22.71
N SER A 51 0.38 -20.13 23.90
CA SER A 51 -0.58 -20.89 24.70
C SER A 51 -1.97 -20.87 24.06
N TYR A 52 -2.70 -21.98 24.14
CA TYR A 52 -4.09 -22.06 23.69
C TYR A 52 -4.95 -20.92 24.29
N ARG A 53 -4.80 -20.66 25.59
CA ARG A 53 -5.54 -19.61 26.31
C ARG A 53 -5.28 -18.22 25.71
N TYR A 54 -4.03 -17.92 25.34
CA TYR A 54 -3.69 -16.65 24.70
C TYR A 54 -4.41 -16.49 23.36
N VAL A 55 -4.29 -17.49 22.48
CA VAL A 55 -4.92 -17.48 21.15
C VAL A 55 -6.44 -17.39 21.27
N TRP A 56 -7.05 -18.16 22.18
CA TRP A 56 -8.48 -18.12 22.45
C TRP A 56 -8.94 -16.73 22.91
N ASN A 57 -8.26 -16.14 23.91
CA ASN A 57 -8.57 -14.81 24.42
C ASN A 57 -8.44 -13.74 23.33
N TYR A 58 -7.40 -13.84 22.48
CA TYR A 58 -7.22 -12.92 21.37
C TYR A 58 -8.38 -12.98 20.39
N ILE A 59 -8.74 -14.18 19.90
CA ILE A 59 -9.86 -14.39 18.97
C ILE A 59 -11.18 -13.87 19.57
N HIS A 60 -11.39 -14.11 20.86
CA HIS A 60 -12.57 -13.62 21.56
C HIS A 60 -12.58 -12.09 21.64
N GLY A 61 -11.46 -11.46 21.99
CA GLY A 61 -11.32 -10.00 22.01
C GLY A 61 -11.64 -9.37 20.66
N VAL A 62 -11.06 -9.91 19.58
CA VAL A 62 -11.36 -9.49 18.20
C VAL A 62 -12.86 -9.61 17.90
N SER A 63 -13.49 -10.72 18.29
CA SER A 63 -14.93 -10.93 18.04
C SER A 63 -15.81 -9.92 18.78
N GLN A 64 -15.41 -9.52 20.00
CA GLN A 64 -16.13 -8.51 20.80
C GLN A 64 -16.02 -7.12 20.16
N THR A 65 -14.81 -6.68 19.81
CA THR A 65 -14.59 -5.35 19.19
C THR A 65 -15.28 -5.24 17.83
N VAL A 66 -15.29 -6.32 17.04
CA VAL A 66 -15.99 -6.36 15.73
C VAL A 66 -17.50 -6.57 15.90
N GLY A 67 -17.96 -7.05 17.05
CA GLY A 67 -19.37 -7.36 17.34
C GLY A 67 -19.92 -8.60 16.61
N LYS A 68 -19.05 -9.43 16.02
CA LYS A 68 -19.41 -10.68 15.32
C LYS A 68 -18.32 -11.74 15.53
N PRO A 69 -18.68 -13.03 15.66
CA PRO A 69 -17.67 -14.09 15.77
C PRO A 69 -16.72 -14.07 14.58
N VAL A 70 -15.41 -14.11 14.83
CA VAL A 70 -14.39 -14.24 13.76
C VAL A 70 -13.96 -15.69 13.53
N VAL A 71 -14.22 -16.59 14.49
CA VAL A 71 -13.96 -18.02 14.40
C VAL A 71 -15.18 -18.81 14.89
N GLU A 72 -15.56 -19.82 14.14
CA GLU A 72 -16.53 -20.85 14.54
C GLU A 72 -15.78 -22.10 15.02
N THR A 73 -16.29 -22.73 16.08
CA THR A 73 -15.72 -23.95 16.65
C THR A 73 -16.70 -25.11 16.57
N PHE A 74 -16.18 -26.32 16.39
CA PHE A 74 -16.95 -27.55 16.28
C PHE A 74 -16.52 -28.51 17.38
N LYS A 75 -17.47 -29.16 18.05
CA LYS A 75 -17.14 -30.17 19.08
C LYS A 75 -16.50 -31.40 18.41
N GLY A 76 -15.38 -31.84 18.96
CA GLY A 76 -14.77 -33.13 18.61
C GLY A 76 -15.45 -34.28 19.34
N GLY A 77 -15.38 -35.48 18.78
CA GLY A 77 -15.93 -36.70 19.36
C GLY A 77 -15.13 -37.25 20.56
N LYS A 78 -15.38 -38.51 20.93
CA LYS A 78 -14.90 -39.22 22.14
C LYS A 78 -13.38 -39.22 22.39
N HIS A 79 -12.53 -38.80 21.46
CA HIS A 79 -11.06 -38.81 21.61
C HIS A 79 -10.45 -37.39 21.67
N GLY A 80 -11.28 -36.35 21.77
CA GLY A 80 -10.83 -34.97 21.89
C GLY A 80 -10.41 -34.32 20.57
N GLY A 81 -10.35 -32.98 20.58
CA GLY A 81 -9.99 -32.14 19.42
C GLY A 81 -11.21 -31.54 18.72
N GLY A 82 -11.60 -30.33 19.12
CA GLY A 82 -12.59 -29.55 18.38
C GLY A 82 -11.98 -28.95 17.11
N GLY A 83 -12.79 -28.82 16.05
CA GLY A 83 -12.41 -28.10 14.84
C GLY A 83 -12.60 -26.59 15.03
N ALA A 84 -11.90 -25.79 14.24
CA ALA A 84 -12.13 -24.35 14.15
C ALA A 84 -12.01 -23.86 12.72
N LYS A 85 -12.84 -22.91 12.32
CA LYS A 85 -12.78 -22.27 11.01
C LYS A 85 -13.03 -20.78 11.15
N LEU A 86 -12.37 -19.96 10.33
CA LEU A 86 -12.71 -18.55 10.23
C LEU A 86 -14.15 -18.41 9.73
N THR A 87 -14.90 -17.51 10.34
CA THR A 87 -16.20 -17.08 9.80
C THR A 87 -16.00 -16.18 8.57
N ALA A 88 -17.07 -15.84 7.87
CA ALA A 88 -17.00 -14.84 6.80
C ALA A 88 -16.43 -13.49 7.28
N THR A 89 -16.70 -13.11 8.54
CA THR A 89 -16.12 -11.92 9.18
C THR A 89 -14.63 -12.08 9.42
N GLY A 90 -14.19 -13.20 10.00
CA GLY A 90 -12.77 -13.47 10.24
C GLY A 90 -11.97 -13.52 8.95
N GLU A 91 -12.51 -14.14 7.90
CA GLU A 91 -11.84 -14.17 6.60
C GLU A 91 -11.73 -12.78 5.96
N ARG A 92 -12.79 -11.95 6.04
CA ARG A 92 -12.76 -10.60 5.49
C ARG A 92 -11.72 -9.75 6.21
N LEU A 93 -11.70 -9.80 7.54
CA LEU A 93 -10.75 -9.05 8.36
C LEU A 93 -9.30 -9.45 8.06
N LEU A 94 -9.02 -10.76 7.93
CA LEU A 94 -7.69 -11.25 7.54
C LEU A 94 -7.31 -10.77 6.13
N ARG A 95 -8.23 -10.83 5.16
CA ARG A 95 -7.98 -10.34 3.79
C ARG A 95 -7.69 -8.84 3.76
N GLU A 96 -8.44 -8.04 4.52
CA GLU A 96 -8.22 -6.61 4.63
C GLU A 96 -6.82 -6.31 5.20
N TYR A 97 -6.40 -7.07 6.22
CA TYR A 97 -5.07 -6.91 6.80
C TYR A 97 -3.96 -7.24 5.81
N GLU A 98 -4.02 -8.43 5.19
CA GLU A 98 -3.01 -8.88 4.22
C GLU A 98 -2.93 -7.93 3.01
N ARG A 99 -4.07 -7.35 2.61
CA ARG A 99 -4.12 -6.32 1.56
C ARG A 99 -3.31 -5.09 1.97
N TRP A 100 -3.57 -4.52 3.14
CA TRP A 100 -2.87 -3.33 3.63
C TRP A 100 -1.39 -3.58 3.89
N GLU A 101 -1.05 -4.72 4.50
CA GLU A 101 0.34 -5.13 4.72
C GLU A 101 1.12 -5.17 3.40
N LYS A 102 0.51 -5.71 2.33
CA LYS A 102 1.11 -5.71 0.99
C LYS A 102 1.29 -4.32 0.40
N TYR A 103 0.32 -3.42 0.56
CA TYR A 103 0.42 -2.06 0.02
C TYR A 103 1.50 -1.26 0.74
N VAL A 104 1.46 -1.25 2.07
CA VAL A 104 2.44 -0.52 2.88
C VAL A 104 3.83 -1.15 2.72
N GLY A 105 3.94 -2.47 2.64
CA GLY A 105 5.21 -3.15 2.36
C GLY A 105 5.85 -2.68 1.06
N LYS A 106 5.07 -2.48 -0.02
CA LYS A 106 5.59 -1.92 -1.27
C LYS A 106 6.13 -0.51 -1.09
N VAL A 107 5.42 0.34 -0.33
CA VAL A 107 5.86 1.71 -0.05
C VAL A 107 7.17 1.73 0.73
N LEU A 108 7.35 0.85 1.72
CA LEU A 108 8.53 0.83 2.57
C LEU A 108 9.79 0.25 1.90
N HIS A 109 9.61 -0.62 0.91
CA HIS A 109 10.73 -1.21 0.17
C HIS A 109 11.25 -0.32 -0.96
N ASP A 110 10.52 0.73 -1.30
CA ASP A 110 10.90 1.64 -2.35
C ASP A 110 11.73 2.80 -1.79
N THR A 111 13.03 2.55 -1.58
CA THR A 111 13.97 3.56 -1.07
C THR A 111 14.21 4.71 -2.07
N GLU A 112 13.70 4.60 -3.30
CA GLU A 112 13.71 5.64 -4.34
C GLU A 112 12.28 6.08 -4.74
N GLY A 113 11.24 5.35 -4.31
CA GLY A 113 9.86 5.51 -4.76
C GLY A 113 8.98 6.44 -3.94
N TRP A 114 9.54 7.53 -3.44
CA TRP A 114 8.70 8.74 -3.32
C TRP A 114 8.22 9.19 -4.72
N GLU A 115 8.93 8.82 -5.81
CA GLU A 115 8.47 8.96 -7.20
C GLU A 115 7.47 7.86 -7.65
N ALA A 116 7.37 6.71 -6.95
CA ALA A 116 6.62 5.52 -7.41
C ALA A 116 5.25 5.31 -6.75
N LEU A 117 4.97 6.00 -5.64
CA LEU A 117 3.59 6.21 -5.17
C LEU A 117 2.77 7.06 -6.16
N SER A 118 3.47 7.79 -7.03
CA SER A 118 2.89 8.55 -8.14
C SER A 118 2.75 7.67 -9.39
N LEU A 119 1.56 7.12 -9.57
CA LEU A 119 1.01 6.67 -10.87
C LEU A 119 1.81 5.56 -11.59
N LYS A 120 1.38 4.30 -11.42
CA LYS A 120 1.68 3.22 -12.39
C LYS A 120 0.95 3.49 -13.71
N ILE A 121 1.50 4.37 -14.53
CA ILE A 121 1.00 4.68 -15.88
C ILE A 121 1.83 3.96 -16.94
N SER A 122 1.18 3.59 -18.05
CA SER A 122 1.77 2.83 -19.16
C SER A 122 2.75 3.62 -20.03
N ALA A 123 2.88 4.93 -19.77
CA ALA A 123 3.82 5.80 -20.46
C ALA A 123 5.27 5.35 -20.23
N ARG A 124 6.01 5.17 -21.32
CA ARG A 124 7.35 4.57 -21.34
C ARG A 124 8.47 5.61 -21.40
N ASN A 125 8.17 6.81 -21.87
CA ASN A 125 9.15 7.88 -21.98
C ASN A 125 8.93 8.82 -20.80
N ARG A 126 9.95 8.99 -19.96
CA ARG A 126 9.97 9.93 -18.84
C ARG A 126 11.27 10.72 -18.91
N LEU A 127 11.16 12.03 -19.07
CA LEU A 127 12.30 12.92 -19.28
C LEU A 127 12.33 13.93 -18.13
N LYS A 128 13.34 13.83 -17.27
CA LYS A 128 13.57 14.77 -16.16
C LYS A 128 14.01 16.13 -16.71
N GLY A 129 13.48 17.21 -16.17
CA GLY A 129 13.87 18.56 -16.55
C GLY A 129 13.37 19.64 -15.60
N THR A 130 13.65 20.89 -15.96
CA THR A 130 13.29 22.06 -15.17
C THR A 130 12.32 22.94 -15.95
N VAL A 131 11.26 23.40 -15.30
CA VAL A 131 10.28 24.31 -15.91
C VAL A 131 10.95 25.67 -16.16
N LYS A 132 10.98 26.11 -17.41
CA LYS A 132 11.47 27.44 -17.80
C LYS A 132 10.37 28.48 -17.76
N GLU A 133 9.18 28.12 -18.24
CA GLU A 133 8.08 29.04 -18.47
C GLU A 133 6.74 28.31 -18.37
N VAL A 134 5.73 29.02 -17.86
CA VAL A 134 4.35 28.56 -17.79
C VAL A 134 3.47 29.69 -18.32
N GLU A 135 2.85 29.48 -19.48
CA GLU A 135 1.88 30.41 -20.08
C GLU A 135 0.48 29.84 -19.83
N LYS A 136 -0.41 30.59 -19.17
CA LYS A 136 -1.79 30.17 -18.88
C LYS A 136 -2.78 30.97 -19.72
N ASP A 137 -3.66 30.28 -20.43
CA ASP A 137 -4.78 30.86 -21.18
C ASP A 137 -6.11 30.64 -20.41
N ALA A 138 -7.25 30.77 -21.09
CA ALA A 138 -8.57 30.58 -20.48
C ALA A 138 -8.79 29.13 -19.99
N VAL A 139 -8.43 28.13 -20.80
CA VAL A 139 -8.68 26.69 -20.53
C VAL A 139 -7.40 25.85 -20.59
N THR A 140 -6.42 26.28 -21.39
CA THR A 140 -5.16 25.57 -21.60
C THR A 140 -4.01 26.29 -20.92
N ALA A 141 -2.93 25.56 -20.71
CA ALA A 141 -1.65 26.11 -20.30
C ALA A 141 -0.53 25.43 -21.09
N LYS A 142 0.48 26.22 -21.43
CA LYS A 142 1.70 25.78 -22.09
C LYS A 142 2.83 25.80 -21.09
N VAL A 143 3.49 24.66 -20.91
CA VAL A 143 4.62 24.50 -19.99
C VAL A 143 5.87 24.17 -20.80
N LYS A 144 6.90 25.02 -20.70
CA LYS A 144 8.21 24.78 -21.33
C LYS A 144 9.15 24.16 -20.32
N ILE A 145 9.68 22.98 -20.64
CA ILE A 145 10.54 22.17 -19.77
C ILE A 145 11.89 21.99 -20.45
N GLU A 146 12.96 22.50 -19.84
CA GLU A 146 14.32 22.23 -20.29
C GLU A 146 14.76 20.85 -19.79
N ILE A 147 15.05 19.92 -20.71
CA ILE A 147 15.49 18.56 -20.38
C ILE A 147 17.02 18.46 -20.36
N ALA A 148 17.66 19.07 -21.35
CA ALA A 148 19.10 19.18 -21.47
C ALA A 148 19.38 20.40 -22.35
N THR A 149 20.31 21.27 -22.00
CA THR A 149 20.56 22.46 -22.83
C THR A 149 21.10 22.06 -24.22
N PRO A 150 20.51 22.54 -25.34
CA PRO A 150 19.44 23.54 -25.49
C PRO A 150 18.02 22.98 -25.75
N VAL A 151 17.80 21.69 -25.53
CA VAL A 151 16.53 20.97 -25.75
C VAL A 151 15.45 21.38 -24.74
N VAL A 152 14.38 21.97 -25.26
CA VAL A 152 13.18 22.35 -24.53
C VAL A 152 11.97 21.59 -25.07
N LEU A 153 11.26 20.88 -24.18
CA LEU A 153 9.96 20.27 -24.45
C LEU A 153 8.85 21.26 -24.14
N THR A 154 7.82 21.29 -24.98
CA THR A 154 6.61 22.07 -24.73
C THR A 154 5.44 21.13 -24.49
N ALA A 155 4.85 21.19 -23.30
CA ALA A 155 3.62 20.47 -22.99
C ALA A 155 2.43 21.43 -23.06
N LEU A 156 1.33 20.96 -23.65
CA LEU A 156 0.03 21.64 -23.61
C LEU A 156 -0.89 20.82 -22.71
N ILE A 157 -1.29 21.39 -21.58
CA ILE A 157 -2.17 20.75 -20.59
C ILE A 157 -3.30 21.69 -20.20
N SER A 158 -4.26 21.24 -19.40
CA SER A 158 -5.31 22.14 -18.93
C SER A 158 -4.76 23.14 -17.91
N ARG A 159 -5.41 24.30 -17.83
CA ARG A 159 -5.06 25.32 -16.84
C ARG A 159 -5.20 24.77 -15.41
N GLU A 160 -6.27 24.02 -15.15
CA GLU A 160 -6.55 23.42 -13.86
C GLU A 160 -5.44 22.45 -13.44
N ALA A 161 -4.89 21.68 -14.39
CA ALA A 161 -3.79 20.75 -14.10
C ALA A 161 -2.51 21.49 -13.65
N VAL A 162 -2.18 22.63 -14.26
CA VAL A 162 -1.04 23.46 -13.83
C VAL A 162 -1.29 24.05 -12.44
N GLU A 163 -2.53 24.44 -12.14
CA GLU A 163 -2.90 25.02 -10.84
C GLU A 163 -2.92 23.96 -9.73
N GLU A 164 -3.48 22.78 -9.97
CA GLU A 164 -3.54 21.66 -9.01
C GLU A 164 -2.14 21.09 -8.71
N LEU A 165 -1.27 21.02 -9.72
CA LEU A 165 0.12 20.59 -9.56
C LEU A 165 1.05 21.71 -9.08
N GLU A 166 0.53 22.92 -8.91
CA GLU A 166 1.25 24.13 -8.48
C GLU A 166 2.53 24.45 -9.30
N ILE A 167 2.54 24.09 -10.60
CA ILE A 167 3.72 24.18 -11.46
C ILE A 167 4.14 25.64 -11.68
N LYS A 168 5.41 25.93 -11.41
CA LYS A 168 6.04 27.26 -11.53
C LYS A 168 7.41 27.17 -12.22
N PRO A 169 7.89 28.26 -12.84
CA PRO A 169 9.26 28.34 -13.33
C PRO A 169 10.28 28.00 -12.23
N GLY A 170 11.23 27.13 -12.55
CA GLY A 170 12.24 26.62 -11.63
C GLY A 170 11.94 25.23 -11.05
N ASP A 171 10.71 24.73 -11.19
CA ASP A 171 10.34 23.41 -10.66
C ASP A 171 11.04 22.28 -11.40
N ASN A 172 11.44 21.24 -10.66
CA ASN A 172 11.93 19.99 -11.23
C ASN A 172 10.74 19.08 -11.53
N VAL A 173 10.60 18.68 -12.79
CA VAL A 173 9.45 17.91 -13.29
C VAL A 173 9.91 16.76 -14.19
N GLU A 174 9.01 15.79 -14.43
CA GLU A 174 9.17 14.79 -15.49
C GLU A 174 8.15 15.03 -16.60
N ALA A 175 8.64 15.23 -17.82
CA ALA A 175 7.79 15.14 -19.01
C ALA A 175 7.53 13.66 -19.30
N VAL A 176 6.27 13.24 -19.15
CA VAL A 176 5.85 11.86 -19.36
C VAL A 176 5.11 11.73 -20.68
N VAL A 177 5.64 10.91 -21.61
CA VAL A 177 5.08 10.73 -22.97
C VAL A 177 4.76 9.26 -23.22
N LYS A 178 3.54 8.98 -23.67
CA LYS A 178 3.14 7.63 -24.05
C LYS A 178 3.86 7.20 -25.33
N ALA A 179 4.31 5.94 -25.39
CA ALA A 179 5.07 5.45 -26.53
C ALA A 179 4.31 5.57 -27.88
N THR A 180 2.98 5.48 -27.86
CA THR A 180 2.13 5.58 -29.04
C THR A 180 1.96 7.00 -29.58
N GLU A 181 2.36 8.02 -28.83
CA GLU A 181 2.23 9.44 -29.21
C GLU A 181 3.57 10.02 -29.72
N VAL A 182 4.65 9.23 -29.66
CA VAL A 182 5.94 9.63 -30.21
C VAL A 182 5.95 9.36 -31.71
N MET A 183 6.21 10.40 -32.51
CA MET A 183 6.42 10.30 -33.94
C MET A 183 7.91 10.17 -34.25
N VAL A 184 8.25 9.37 -35.26
CA VAL A 184 9.62 9.21 -35.77
C VAL A 184 9.67 9.77 -37.19
N ALA A 185 10.61 10.67 -37.45
CA ALA A 185 10.89 11.24 -38.77
C ALA A 185 12.38 11.07 -39.10
N LYS A 186 12.71 11.05 -40.39
CA LYS A 186 14.08 10.96 -40.92
C LYS A 186 14.39 12.19 -41.75
#